data_AF-A0A1S8TCZ2-F1
#
_entry.id   AF-A0A1S8TCZ2-F1
#
_cell.length_a   1.000
_cell.length_b   1.000
_cell.length_c   1.000
_cell.angle_alpha   90.00
_cell.angle_beta   90.00
_cell.angle_gamma   90.00
#
_symmetry.space_group_name_H-M   'P 1'
#
loop_
_entity.id
_entity.type
_entity.pdbx_description
1 polymer ?
#
loop_
_entity_poly.entity_id
_entity_poly.type
_entity_poly.pdbx_seq_one_letter_code
_entity_poly.pdbx_strand_id
1 'polypeptide(L)' 'MSDLFERFKKKYEANTDMKVKKDKTINGVLTVKVFSKSNKYLFWLHVTENNGVINWY' A
#
# COMPACT_ATOMS: atom_id res chain seq x y z
N MET A 1 8.63 -13.26 9.13
CA MET A 1 7.85 -12.06 9.48
C MET A 1 7.63 -11.29 8.19
N SER A 2 6.39 -11.15 7.70
CA SER A 2 6.13 -10.48 6.41
C SER A 2 5.83 -8.99 6.63
N ASP A 3 6.56 -8.12 5.93
CA ASP A 3 6.43 -6.66 6.03
C ASP A 3 4.98 -6.22 5.72
N LEU A 4 4.44 -5.24 6.46
CA LEU A 4 3.08 -4.72 6.24
C LEU A 4 2.88 -4.29 4.77
N PHE A 5 3.92 -3.70 4.18
CA PHE A 5 3.93 -3.30 2.79
C PHE A 5 3.73 -4.49 1.82
N GLU A 6 4.41 -5.61 2.02
CA GLU A 6 4.32 -6.77 1.11
C GLU A 6 2.91 -7.39 1.14
N ARG A 7 2.34 -7.51 2.33
CA ARG A 7 0.99 -8.06 2.50
C ARG A 7 -0.07 -7.14 1.89
N PHE A 8 0.05 -5.82 2.14
CA PHE A 8 -0.80 -4.82 1.51
C PHE A 8 -0.65 -4.86 -0.02
N LYS A 9 0.58 -4.85 -0.54
CA LYS A 9 0.88 -4.89 -1.97
C LYS A 9 0.23 -6.10 -2.63
N LYS A 10 0.43 -7.29 -2.07
CA LYS A 10 -0.15 -8.52 -2.62
C LYS A 10 -1.68 -8.45 -2.66
N LYS A 11 -2.32 -7.94 -1.60
CA LYS A 11 -3.78 -7.80 -1.54
C LYS A 11 -4.29 -6.75 -2.52
N TYR A 12 -3.66 -5.58 -2.59
CA TYR A 12 -4.10 -4.46 -3.42
C TYR A 12 -3.90 -4.75 -4.91
N GLU A 13 -2.73 -5.24 -5.32
CA GLU A 13 -2.42 -5.53 -6.72
C GLU A 13 -3.14 -6.79 -7.25
N ALA A 14 -3.63 -7.69 -6.37
CA ALA A 14 -4.45 -8.84 -6.78
C ALA A 14 -5.92 -8.48 -7.03
N ASN A 15 -6.43 -7.42 -6.38
CA ASN A 15 -7.83 -7.00 -6.49
C ASN A 15 -8.01 -5.74 -7.35
N THR A 16 -6.92 -5.14 -7.82
CA THR A 16 -6.94 -3.93 -8.64
C THR A 16 -5.97 -4.06 -9.79
N ASP A 17 -6.23 -3.32 -10.87
CA ASP A 17 -5.30 -3.17 -11.98
C ASP A 17 -4.18 -2.15 -11.71
N MET A 18 -3.90 -1.87 -10.44
CA MET A 18 -2.96 -0.83 -10.02
C MET A 18 -1.68 -1.45 -9.45
N LYS A 19 -0.61 -0.66 -9.41
CA LYS A 19 0.66 -1.01 -8.78
C LYS A 19 0.91 -0.12 -7.59
N VAL A 20 1.53 -0.64 -6.54
CA VAL A 20 1.88 0.13 -5.34
C VAL A 20 3.37 0.09 -5.07
N LYS A 21 3.92 1.26 -4.67
CA LYS A 21 5.32 1.40 -4.27
C LYS A 21 5.38 2.02 -2.89
N LYS A 22 6.27 1.51 -2.04
CA LYS A 22 6.57 2.06 -0.73
C LYS A 22 7.13 3.48 -0.91
N ASP A 23 6.60 4.44 -0.16
CA ASP A 23 7.07 5.83 -0.21
C ASP A 23 7.86 6.17 1.06
N LYS A 24 7.15 6.30 2.18
CA LYS A 24 7.74 6.67 3.48
C LYS A 24 6.86 6.19 4.61
N THR A 25 7.42 6.12 5.81
CA THR A 25 6.66 5.87 7.03
C THR A 25 6.66 7.15 7.85
N ILE A 26 5.48 7.67 8.20
CA ILE A 26 5.32 8.91 8.98
C ILE A 26 4.61 8.55 10.28
N ASN A 27 5.22 8.86 11.43
CA ASN A 27 4.66 8.54 12.76
C ASN A 27 4.23 7.07 12.91
N GLY A 28 5.01 6.13 12.36
CA GLY A 28 4.69 4.70 12.36
C GLY A 28 3.63 4.26 11.34
N VAL A 29 3.04 5.19 10.59
CA VAL A 29 2.06 4.90 9.53
C VAL A 29 2.76 4.75 8.19
N LEU A 30 2.59 3.58 7.55
CA LEU A 30 3.16 3.31 6.25
C LEU A 30 2.41 4.12 5.18
N THR A 31 3.15 4.84 4.33
CA THR A 31 2.59 5.53 3.16
C THR A 31 3.07 4.86 1.89
N VAL A 32 2.14 4.63 0.97
CA VAL A 32 2.39 4.00 -0.33
C VAL A 32 1.87 4.89 -1.43
N LYS A 33 2.53 4.87 -2.59
CA LYS A 33 2.07 5.54 -3.81
C LYS A 33 1.44 4.52 -4.73
N VAL A 34 0.28 4.87 -5.29
CA VAL A 34 -0.49 4.06 -6.23
C VAL A 34 -0.26 4.57 -7.64
N PHE A 35 -0.04 3.62 -8.55
CA PHE A 35 0.24 3.86 -9.96
C PHE A 35 -0.70 3.03 -10.83
N SER A 36 -1.03 3.55 -12.01
CA SER A 36 -1.72 2.77 -13.04
C SER A 36 -0.83 1.65 -13.59
N LYS A 37 -1.39 0.74 -14.42
CA LYS A 37 -0.60 -0.23 -15.21
C LYS A 37 0.49 0.43 -16.04
N SER A 38 0.23 1.62 -16.59
CA SER A 38 1.17 2.44 -17.35
C SER A 38 2.19 3.20 -16.49
N ASN A 39 2.28 2.86 -15.18
CA ASN A 39 3.21 3.46 -14.23
C ASN A 39 3.00 4.98 -14.03
N LYS A 40 1.81 5.49 -14.38
CA LYS A 40 1.41 6.87 -14.10
C LYS A 40 0.99 6.97 -12.64
N TYR A 41 1.56 7.92 -11.91
CA TYR A 41 1.14 8.22 -10.54
C TYR A 41 -0.33 8.63 -10.51
N LEU A 42 -1.09 8.06 -9.57
CA LEU A 42 -2.49 8.37 -9.36
C LEU A 42 -2.68 9.15 -8.05
N PHE A 43 -2.36 8.52 -6.92
CA PHE A 43 -2.52 9.06 -5.58
C PHE A 43 -1.64 8.29 -4.59
N TRP A 44 -1.69 8.67 -3.31
CA TRP A 44 -1.03 7.95 -2.22
C TRP A 44 -2.07 7.49 -1.20
N LEU A 45 -1.72 6.46 -0.43
CA LEU A 45 -2.55 5.90 0.65
C LEU A 45 -1.70 5.73 1.91
N HIS A 46 -2.32 5.91 3.07
CA HIS A 46 -1.82 5.44 4.33
C HIS A 46 -2.28 4.00 4.58
N VAL A 47 -1.38 3.16 5.08
CA VAL A 47 -1.63 1.75 5.36
C VAL A 47 -1.33 1.51 6.83
N THR A 48 -2.31 0.96 7.53
CA THR A 48 -2.22 0.61 8.94
C THR A 48 -2.64 -0.84 9.15
N GLU A 49 -2.18 -1.44 10.24
CA GLU A 49 -2.60 -2.77 10.67
C GLU A 49 -3.06 -2.71 12.11
N ASN A 50 -4.33 -3.04 12.33
CA ASN A 50 -4.92 -3.14 13.66
C ASN A 50 -5.45 -4.56 13.83
N ASN A 51 -4.98 -5.27 14.86
CA ASN A 51 -5.36 -6.65 15.16
C ASN A 51 -5.24 -7.61 13.95
N GLY A 52 -4.18 -7.45 13.14
CA GLY A 52 -3.96 -8.28 11.93
C GLY A 52 -4.79 -7.90 10.71
N VAL A 53 -5.67 -6.90 10.84
CA VAL A 53 -6.48 -6.37 9.73
C VAL A 53 -5.76 -5.19 9.10
N ILE A 54 -5.40 -5.34 7.83
CA ILE A 54 -4.79 -4.28 7.01
C ILE A 54 -5.90 -3.34 6.54
N ASN A 55 -5.82 -2.09 6.97
CA ASN A 55 -6.68 -0.98 6.56
C ASN A 55 -5.86 0.04 5.77
N TRP A 56 -6.54 0.79 4.91
CA TRP A 56 -5.92 1.89 4.17
C TRP A 56 -6.90 3.03 3.96
N TYR A 57 -6.37 4.25 3.88
CA TYR A 57 -7.11 5.50 3.69
C TYR A 57 -6.28 6.53 2.94
#